data_AF-L0IMD8-F1
#
_entry.id   AF-L0IMD8-F1
#
_cell.length_a   1.000
_cell.length_b   1.000
_cell.length_c   1.000
_cell.angle_alpha   90.00
_cell.angle_beta   90.00
_cell.angle_gamma   90.00
#
_symmetry.space_group_name_H-M   'P 1'
#
loop_
_entity.id
_entity.type
_entity.pdbx_description
1 polymer ?
#
loop_
_entity_poly.entity_id
_entity_poly.type
_entity_poly.pdbx_seq_one_letter_code
_entity_poly.pdbx_strand_id
1 'polypeptide(L)'
;MSLFIYYDYYSYNKSHFQVYLYQTNDAPNLDYTTKSKHFKVNTTIEIGKNNNTKTNGIDSTGNIQKTQDSNEFTPLNYTIRVENISKKKLNNIKIVAFLDKGLEPYIFSGLLYFGTPIQQRIDLNVPNTKKKDNCIDVSRSTWLPNLSQIDADERQKVLDSIKKPIKLIIKWDVGEEDLLLQNFDIKMY
;
A
#
# COMPACT_ATOMS: atom_id res chain seq x y z
N MET A 1 7.13 -4.80 17.04
CA MET A 1 7.51 -3.60 16.26
C MET A 1 7.88 -4.06 14.87
N SER A 2 7.02 -3.81 13.89
CA SER A 2 7.32 -3.98 12.47
C SER A 2 8.19 -2.82 11.98
N LEU A 3 9.00 -3.05 10.94
CA LEU A 3 9.67 -1.99 10.20
C LEU A 3 8.59 -1.29 9.36
N PHE A 4 8.13 -0.12 9.81
CA PHE A 4 7.20 0.72 9.04
C PHE A 4 7.96 1.40 7.91
N ILE A 5 7.72 0.98 6.67
CA ILE A 5 8.28 1.64 5.50
C ILE A 5 7.22 2.60 4.95
N TYR A 6 7.24 3.80 5.52
CA TYR A 6 6.77 5.11 5.07
C TYR A 6 5.36 5.29 4.44
N TYR A 7 4.76 6.45 4.73
CA TYR A 7 3.48 6.91 4.20
C TYR A 7 3.68 7.66 2.88
N ASP A 8 3.01 7.24 1.80
CA ASP A 8 2.91 8.02 0.57
C ASP A 8 2.01 9.24 0.81
N TYR A 9 2.60 10.37 1.20
CA TYR A 9 1.92 11.66 1.25
C TYR A 9 2.17 12.39 -0.07
N TYR A 10 1.27 12.24 -1.05
CA TYR A 10 1.34 13.00 -2.29
C TYR A 10 0.94 14.46 -2.04
N SER A 11 1.95 15.29 -1.75
CA SER A 11 1.88 16.75 -1.91
C SER A 11 2.58 17.12 -3.22
N TYR A 12 1.84 17.78 -4.13
CA TYR A 12 2.25 18.12 -5.50
C TYR A 12 3.56 18.95 -5.59
N ASN A 13 4.15 19.40 -4.47
CA ASN A 13 5.27 20.35 -4.47
C ASN A 13 6.58 19.90 -3.80
N LYS A 14 6.70 18.68 -3.25
CA LYS A 14 8.00 18.14 -2.78
C LYS A 14 8.07 16.62 -2.91
N SER A 15 8.09 16.15 -4.15
CA SER A 15 8.33 14.76 -4.53
C SER A 15 9.77 14.34 -4.25
N HIS A 16 10.00 13.58 -3.17
CA HIS A 16 10.99 12.50 -3.26
C HIS A 16 10.30 11.41 -4.09
N PHE A 17 10.49 11.42 -5.41
CA PHE A 17 9.97 10.37 -6.29
C PHE A 17 10.57 9.04 -5.85
N GLN A 18 9.81 8.27 -5.06
CA GLN A 18 10.22 6.92 -4.67
C GLN A 18 10.18 6.06 -5.92
N VAL A 19 11.34 5.50 -6.28
CA VAL A 19 11.44 4.56 -7.39
C VAL A 19 11.16 3.17 -6.84
N TYR A 20 10.17 2.48 -7.38
CA TYR A 20 9.83 1.10 -7.02
C TYR A 20 10.36 0.14 -8.09
N LEU A 21 10.26 -1.18 -7.85
CA LEU A 21 10.66 -2.21 -8.84
C LEU A 21 9.93 -2.04 -10.17
N TYR A 22 8.67 -1.60 -10.12
CA TYR A 22 7.86 -1.23 -11.27
C TYR A 22 7.28 0.16 -11.05
N GLN A 23 7.28 0.99 -12.10
CA GLN A 23 6.71 2.34 -12.10
C GLN A 23 5.62 2.46 -13.18
N THR A 24 4.64 1.57 -13.10
CA THR A 24 3.51 1.50 -14.03
C THR A 24 2.27 1.02 -13.28
N ASN A 25 1.10 1.55 -13.64
CA ASN A 25 -0.19 1.06 -13.14
C ASN A 25 -0.49 -0.37 -13.63
N ASP A 26 0.23 -0.83 -14.64
CA ASP A 26 0.04 -2.13 -15.24
C ASP A 26 0.92 -3.16 -14.57
N ALA A 27 0.31 -4.03 -13.77
CA ALA A 27 0.99 -5.20 -13.26
C ALA A 27 1.48 -6.07 -14.44
N PRO A 28 2.72 -6.61 -14.38
CA PRO A 28 3.23 -7.48 -15.43
C PRO A 28 2.37 -8.73 -15.59
N ASN A 29 2.42 -9.32 -16.79
CA ASN A 29 1.72 -10.58 -17.07
C ASN A 29 2.55 -11.76 -16.57
N LEU A 30 2.32 -12.18 -15.33
CA LEU A 30 3.03 -13.26 -14.63
C LEU A 30 2.04 -14.32 -14.13
N ASP A 31 2.55 -15.50 -13.77
CA ASP A 31 1.77 -16.60 -13.19
C ASP A 31 1.59 -16.40 -11.68
N TYR A 32 0.68 -15.51 -11.31
CA TYR A 32 0.38 -15.21 -9.91
C TYR A 32 -0.27 -16.41 -9.19
N THR A 33 0.21 -16.67 -7.97
CA THR A 33 -0.28 -17.75 -7.12
C THR A 33 -1.01 -17.22 -5.89
N THR A 34 -2.00 -17.94 -5.37
CA THR A 34 -2.76 -17.50 -4.18
C THR A 34 -2.12 -17.92 -2.85
N LYS A 35 -1.06 -18.75 -2.91
CA LYS A 35 -0.39 -19.30 -1.73
C LYS A 35 1.11 -19.06 -1.83
N SER A 36 1.63 -18.36 -0.83
CA SER A 36 3.06 -18.17 -0.65
C SER A 36 3.71 -19.38 0.01
N LYS A 37 4.98 -19.66 -0.35
CA LYS A 37 5.79 -20.69 0.31
C LYS A 37 6.68 -20.09 1.41
N HIS A 38 7.07 -18.83 1.26
CA HIS A 38 8.05 -18.17 2.13
C HIS A 38 7.43 -17.14 3.08
N PHE A 39 6.23 -16.67 2.79
CA PHE A 39 5.60 -15.56 3.50
C PHE A 39 4.20 -15.89 4.01
N LYS A 40 3.87 -15.31 5.16
CA LYS A 40 2.48 -15.08 5.56
C LYS A 40 2.14 -13.64 5.19
N VAL A 41 1.12 -13.48 4.36
CA VAL A 41 0.69 -12.17 3.88
C VAL A 41 -0.69 -11.85 4.43
N ASN A 42 -0.80 -10.70 5.10
CA ASN A 42 -2.07 -10.17 5.60
C ASN A 42 -2.31 -8.81 4.97
N THR A 43 -3.53 -8.59 4.48
CA THR A 43 -3.90 -7.31 3.85
C THR A 43 -5.08 -6.71 4.58
N THR A 44 -4.93 -5.45 4.96
CA THR A 44 -5.99 -4.63 5.56
C THR A 44 -6.29 -3.46 4.64
N ILE A 45 -7.58 -3.20 4.42
CA ILE A 45 -8.07 -2.06 3.64
C ILE A 45 -8.98 -1.25 4.57
N GLU A 46 -8.66 0.02 4.79
CA GLU A 46 -9.45 0.93 5.62
C GLU A 46 -10.04 2.03 4.74
N ILE A 47 -11.36 2.15 4.72
CA ILE A 47 -12.13 3.12 3.93
C ILE A 47 -12.80 4.09 4.91
N GLY A 48 -12.65 5.39 4.71
CA GLY A 48 -13.27 6.43 5.56
C GLY A 48 -12.53 6.73 6.86
N LYS A 49 -11.49 5.96 7.21
CA LYS A 49 -10.73 6.17 8.44
C LYS A 49 -9.97 7.50 8.40
N ASN A 50 -10.43 8.48 9.15
CA ASN A 50 -9.74 9.75 9.28
C ASN A 50 -8.60 9.63 10.30
N ASN A 51 -7.37 9.46 9.81
CA ASN A 51 -6.18 9.48 10.65
C ASN A 51 -5.82 10.94 10.96
N ASN A 52 -6.61 11.60 11.80
CA ASN A 52 -6.31 12.91 12.35
C ASN A 52 -5.12 12.79 13.33
N THR A 53 -3.90 12.63 12.81
CA THR A 53 -2.73 13.05 13.57
C THR A 53 -2.71 14.56 13.54
N LYS A 54 -3.12 15.19 14.65
CA LYS A 54 -2.78 16.59 14.91
C LYS A 54 -1.26 16.72 14.76
N THR A 55 -0.78 17.18 13.62
CA THR A 55 0.60 17.63 13.47
C THR A 55 0.73 18.91 14.25
N ASN A 56 1.07 18.78 15.54
CA ASN A 56 1.57 19.88 16.33
C ASN A 56 2.88 20.34 15.68
N GLY A 57 2.79 21.43 14.91
CA GLY A 57 3.93 22.17 14.39
C GLY A 57 4.64 21.49 13.22
N ILE A 58 4.40 22.00 12.02
CA ILE A 58 5.42 22.52 11.09
C ILE A 58 4.65 23.10 9.92
N ASP A 59 4.80 24.41 9.73
CA ASP A 59 4.35 25.16 8.56
C ASP A 59 4.82 24.47 7.27
N SER A 60 3.91 23.79 6.57
CA SER A 60 3.93 23.75 5.11
C SER A 60 2.61 23.20 4.56
N THR A 61 1.91 24.04 3.80
CA THR A 61 0.76 23.77 2.92
C THR A 61 -0.63 23.72 3.57
N GLY A 62 -1.21 24.89 3.82
CA GLY A 62 -2.62 25.08 4.21
C GLY A 62 -3.68 24.54 3.24
N ASN A 63 -3.29 23.95 2.10
CA ASN A 63 -4.21 23.20 1.23
C ASN A 63 -4.48 21.80 1.76
N ILE A 64 -3.50 21.13 2.38
CA ILE A 64 -3.66 19.75 2.89
C ILE A 64 -4.69 19.71 4.02
N GLN A 65 -4.63 20.70 4.90
CA GLN A 65 -5.54 20.84 6.04
C GLN A 65 -6.98 21.11 5.58
N LYS A 66 -7.17 21.95 4.54
CA LYS A 66 -8.50 22.18 3.94
C LYS A 66 -9.11 20.92 3.30
N THR A 67 -8.31 20.10 2.61
CA THR A 67 -8.79 18.80 2.06
C THR A 67 -9.11 17.76 3.14
N GLN A 68 -8.36 17.74 4.25
CA GLN A 68 -8.61 16.82 5.37
C GLN A 68 -9.83 17.21 6.21
N ASP A 69 -10.16 18.50 6.27
CA ASP A 69 -11.34 19.04 6.97
C ASP A 69 -12.58 19.11 6.07
N SER A 70 -12.43 18.90 4.75
CA SER A 70 -13.54 18.90 3.81
C SER A 70 -14.24 17.54 3.78
N ASN A 71 -15.57 17.53 3.89
CA ASN A 71 -16.42 16.38 3.57
C ASN A 71 -16.39 16.04 2.05
N GLU A 72 -15.36 16.40 1.31
CA GLU A 72 -15.30 16.23 -0.15
C GLU A 72 -14.66 14.90 -0.55
N PHE A 73 -13.88 14.28 0.35
CA PHE A 73 -13.12 13.07 0.04
C PHE A 73 -13.31 11.98 1.08
N THR A 74 -13.19 10.73 0.63
CA THR A 74 -13.14 9.56 1.49
C THR A 74 -11.70 9.01 1.51
N PRO A 75 -11.03 8.97 2.68
CA PRO A 75 -9.70 8.35 2.80
C PRO A 75 -9.74 6.86 2.46
N LEU A 76 -8.72 6.36 1.77
CA LEU A 76 -8.53 4.96 1.45
C LEU A 76 -7.10 4.55 1.82
N ASN A 77 -6.96 3.56 2.70
CA ASN A 77 -5.67 3.07 3.16
C ASN A 77 -5.54 1.57 2.87
N TYR A 78 -4.49 1.20 2.15
CA TYR A 78 -4.06 -0.19 2.01
C TYR A 78 -2.86 -0.42 2.91
N THR A 79 -2.84 -1.56 3.60
CA THR A 79 -1.66 -2.05 4.31
C THR A 79 -1.50 -3.54 4.02
N ILE A 80 -0.34 -3.90 3.47
CA ILE A 80 0.05 -5.28 3.20
C ILE A 80 1.21 -5.60 4.12
N ARG A 81 0.98 -6.54 5.03
CA ARG A 81 1.96 -7.05 5.96
C ARG A 81 2.53 -8.36 5.41
N VAL A 82 3.83 -8.37 5.16
CA VAL A 82 4.58 -9.53 4.66
C VAL A 82 5.49 -10.04 5.77
N GLU A 83 5.17 -11.21 6.31
CA GLU A 83 5.96 -11.88 7.34
C GLU A 83 6.72 -13.07 6.77
N ASN A 84 8.04 -13.10 6.91
CA ASN A 84 8.90 -14.21 6.52
C ASN A 84 8.73 -15.39 7.50
N ILE A 85 8.12 -16.48 7.00
CA ILE A 85 7.90 -17.72 7.75
C ILE A 85 8.96 -18.79 7.47
N SER A 86 9.84 -18.56 6.49
CA SER A 86 10.86 -19.54 6.06
C SER A 86 11.98 -19.78 7.07
N LYS A 87 12.07 -18.95 8.13
CA LYS A 87 13.16 -18.91 9.13
C LYS A 87 14.56 -18.64 8.55
N LYS A 88 14.69 -18.48 7.24
CA LYS A 88 15.95 -18.12 6.57
C LYS A 88 16.11 -16.60 6.57
N LYS A 89 17.36 -16.13 6.61
CA LYS A 89 17.70 -14.74 6.31
C LYS A 89 17.38 -14.46 4.84
N LEU A 90 16.62 -13.40 4.59
CA LEU A 90 16.33 -12.91 3.23
C LEU A 90 16.95 -11.53 3.10
N ASN A 91 17.80 -11.34 2.10
CA ASN A 91 18.50 -10.07 1.89
C ASN A 91 17.82 -9.26 0.78
N ASN A 92 17.85 -7.94 0.93
CA ASN A 92 17.43 -6.98 -0.08
C ASN A 92 16.03 -7.25 -0.65
N ILE A 93 15.06 -7.45 0.24
CA ILE A 93 13.67 -7.66 -0.14
C ILE A 93 13.10 -6.41 -0.79
N LYS A 94 12.42 -6.61 -1.92
CA LYS A 94 11.64 -5.66 -2.66
C LYS A 94 10.21 -6.16 -2.77
N ILE A 95 9.26 -5.28 -2.51
CA ILE A 95 7.84 -5.58 -2.62
C ILE A 95 7.21 -4.51 -3.49
N VAL A 96 6.35 -4.92 -4.44
CA VAL A 96 5.45 -4.02 -5.16
C VAL A 96 4.07 -4.65 -5.24
N ALA A 97 3.05 -3.88 -4.90
CA ALA A 97 1.65 -4.23 -5.01
C ALA A 97 0.99 -3.38 -6.09
N PHE A 98 0.06 -3.98 -6.83
CA PHE A 98 -0.75 -3.34 -7.86
C PHE A 98 -2.23 -3.50 -7.52
N LEU A 99 -2.91 -2.36 -7.46
CA LEU A 99 -4.35 -2.22 -7.30
C LEU A 99 -5.06 -2.38 -8.65
N ASP A 100 -6.37 -2.57 -8.60
CA ASP A 100 -7.20 -2.72 -9.79
C ASP A 100 -7.25 -1.43 -10.63
N LYS A 101 -7.17 -1.56 -11.95
CA LYS A 101 -7.26 -0.45 -12.90
C LYS A 101 -8.56 0.32 -12.82
N GLY A 102 -9.66 -0.33 -12.41
CA GLY A 102 -10.95 0.32 -12.21
C GLY A 102 -10.92 1.42 -11.16
N LEU A 103 -9.89 1.48 -10.29
CA LEU A 103 -9.70 2.57 -9.33
C LEU A 103 -9.05 3.82 -9.92
N GLU A 104 -8.39 3.73 -11.07
CA GLU A 104 -7.64 4.85 -11.68
C GLU A 104 -8.47 6.14 -11.81
N PRO A 105 -9.73 6.10 -12.28
CA PRO A 105 -10.53 7.31 -12.44
C PRO A 105 -10.92 7.98 -11.11
N TYR A 106 -10.83 7.24 -9.99
CA TYR A 106 -11.33 7.67 -8.68
C TYR A 106 -10.22 8.01 -7.69
N ILE A 107 -8.98 7.60 -7.95
CA ILE A 107 -7.86 7.88 -7.07
C ILE A 107 -7.20 9.20 -7.45
N PHE A 108 -7.15 10.15 -6.52
CA PHE A 108 -6.62 11.50 -6.78
C PHE A 108 -5.20 11.52 -7.37
N SER A 109 -4.33 10.60 -6.94
CA SER A 109 -2.96 10.51 -7.47
C SER A 109 -2.83 9.85 -8.84
N GLY A 110 -3.87 9.14 -9.32
CA GLY A 110 -3.81 8.27 -10.50
C GLY A 110 -2.90 7.03 -10.38
N LEU A 111 -2.10 6.91 -9.32
CA LEU A 111 -1.17 5.78 -9.17
C LEU A 111 -1.83 4.59 -8.50
N LEU A 112 -1.65 3.42 -9.09
CA LEU A 112 -2.24 2.16 -8.66
C LEU A 112 -1.22 1.15 -8.14
N TYR A 113 0.02 1.56 -7.94
CA TYR A 113 1.06 0.73 -7.38
C TYR A 113 1.73 1.37 -6.17
N PHE A 114 2.29 0.54 -5.30
CA PHE A 114 3.04 0.97 -4.11
C PHE A 114 3.91 -0.18 -3.61
N GLY A 115 4.88 0.11 -2.74
CA GLY A 115 5.76 -0.92 -2.24
C GLY A 115 6.98 -0.38 -1.51
N THR A 116 8.07 -1.12 -1.56
CA THR A 116 9.36 -0.71 -0.98
C THR A 116 10.19 0.05 -2.03
N PRO A 117 10.84 1.17 -1.67
CA PRO A 117 11.78 1.84 -2.56
C PRO A 117 12.92 0.93 -3.04
N ILE A 118 13.23 0.97 -4.33
CA ILE A 118 14.28 0.15 -4.95
C ILE A 118 15.67 0.45 -4.38
N GLN A 119 15.90 1.66 -3.91
CA GLN A 119 17.17 2.07 -3.32
C GLN A 119 17.35 1.60 -1.86
N GLN A 120 16.27 1.23 -1.17
CA GLN A 120 16.33 0.87 0.24
C GLN A 120 16.72 -0.59 0.43
N ARG A 121 17.87 -0.86 1.05
CA ARG A 121 18.24 -2.24 1.40
C ARG A 121 17.43 -2.70 2.62
N ILE A 122 16.65 -3.77 2.44
CA ILE A 122 15.79 -4.34 3.49
C ILE A 122 16.14 -5.81 3.64
N ASP A 123 16.68 -6.19 4.80
CA ASP A 123 16.98 -7.58 5.12
C ASP A 123 15.99 -8.05 6.20
N LEU A 124 15.53 -9.30 6.10
CA LEU A 124 14.69 -9.95 7.10
C LEU A 124 15.36 -11.15 7.75
N ASN A 125 14.99 -11.44 9.00
CA ASN A 125 15.59 -12.48 9.84
C ASN A 125 17.11 -12.31 9.99
N VAL A 126 17.58 -11.07 10.13
CA VAL A 126 18.96 -10.76 10.51
C VAL A 126 19.13 -11.11 11.98
N PRO A 127 20.16 -11.88 12.36
CA PRO A 127 20.42 -12.18 13.76
C PRO A 127 20.78 -10.90 14.53
N ASN A 128 19.80 -10.23 15.11
CA ASN A 128 20.00 -9.07 15.99
C ASN A 128 19.14 -9.21 17.26
N THR A 129 19.72 -8.89 18.41
CA THR A 129 19.23 -9.30 19.73
C THR A 129 18.04 -8.51 20.26
N LYS A 130 17.50 -7.52 19.52
CA LYS A 130 16.54 -6.55 20.09
C LYS A 130 15.21 -6.38 19.35
N LYS A 131 15.01 -6.86 18.12
CA LYS A 131 13.74 -6.67 17.38
C LYS A 131 13.41 -7.84 16.45
N LYS A 132 12.12 -8.18 16.36
CA LYS A 132 11.58 -9.02 15.28
C LYS A 132 11.70 -8.26 13.96
N ASP A 133 12.67 -8.65 13.14
CA ASP A 133 12.93 -8.13 11.81
C ASP A 133 12.46 -9.13 10.74
N ASN A 134 11.43 -9.90 11.04
CA ASN A 134 10.87 -10.90 10.14
C ASN A 134 9.71 -10.37 9.28
N CYS A 135 9.38 -9.08 9.39
CA CYS A 135 8.15 -8.52 8.86
C CYS A 135 8.36 -7.14 8.23
N ILE A 136 7.70 -6.91 7.08
CA ILE A 136 7.63 -5.63 6.39
C ILE A 136 6.15 -5.25 6.24
N ASP A 137 5.83 -4.01 6.59
CA ASP A 137 4.53 -3.42 6.26
C ASP A 137 4.75 -2.46 5.08
N VAL A 138 4.05 -2.69 3.96
CA VAL A 138 3.96 -1.74 2.84
C VAL A 138 2.54 -1.17 2.80
N SER A 139 2.44 0.15 2.73
CA SER A 139 1.15 0.83 2.84
C SER A 139 1.00 1.89 1.77
N ARG A 140 -0.24 2.18 1.42
CA ARG A 140 -0.63 3.27 0.52
C ARG A 140 -1.82 4.00 1.12
N SER A 141 -1.68 5.31 1.24
CA SER A 141 -2.78 6.21 1.61
C SER A 141 -3.16 7.01 0.39
N THR A 142 -4.45 7.07 0.10
CA THR A 142 -4.98 7.85 -1.01
C THR A 142 -6.38 8.36 -0.71
N TRP A 143 -6.92 9.17 -1.61
CA TRP A 143 -8.21 9.82 -1.47
C TRP A 143 -9.11 9.42 -2.64
N LEU A 144 -10.36 9.10 -2.30
CA LEU A 144 -11.46 8.87 -3.22
C LEU A 144 -12.42 10.07 -3.17
N PRO A 145 -13.27 10.28 -4.19
CA PRO A 145 -14.47 11.10 -4.05
C PRO A 145 -15.25 10.70 -2.80
N ASN A 146 -15.96 11.65 -2.18
CA ASN A 146 -16.83 11.31 -1.07
C ASN A 146 -17.88 10.26 -1.52
N LEU A 147 -17.73 9.04 -1.00
CA LEU A 147 -18.58 7.90 -1.36
C LEU A 147 -20.05 8.09 -0.96
N SER A 148 -20.35 9.03 -0.07
CA SER A 148 -21.72 9.39 0.32
C SER A 148 -22.38 10.42 -0.61
N GLN A 149 -21.62 11.08 -1.47
CA GLN A 149 -22.08 12.16 -2.34
C GLN A 149 -22.11 11.81 -3.82
N ILE A 150 -21.45 10.71 -4.22
CA ILE A 150 -21.50 10.19 -5.59
C ILE A 150 -22.71 9.29 -5.81
N ASP A 151 -23.07 9.10 -7.08
CA ASP A 151 -24.15 8.19 -7.49
C ASP A 151 -23.94 6.75 -6.99
N ALA A 152 -25.03 6.03 -6.77
CA ALA A 152 -24.99 4.67 -6.23
C ALA A 152 -24.25 3.68 -7.14
N ASP A 153 -24.40 3.80 -8.47
CA ASP A 153 -23.72 2.92 -9.42
C ASP A 153 -22.23 3.22 -9.45
N GLU A 154 -21.85 4.50 -9.41
CA GLU A 154 -20.45 4.92 -9.32
C GLU A 154 -19.80 4.48 -8.01
N ARG A 155 -20.50 4.64 -6.89
CA ARG A 155 -20.06 4.13 -5.58
C ARG A 155 -19.81 2.63 -5.63
N GLN A 156 -20.70 1.87 -6.25
CA GLN A 156 -20.56 0.43 -6.36
C GLN A 156 -19.35 0.04 -7.20
N LYS A 157 -19.09 0.71 -8.33
CA LYS A 157 -17.87 0.51 -9.15
C LYS A 157 -16.59 0.73 -8.34
N VAL A 158 -16.54 1.78 -7.52
CA VAL A 158 -15.39 2.04 -6.64
C VAL A 158 -15.21 0.90 -5.65
N LEU A 159 -16.27 0.53 -4.91
CA LEU A 159 -16.20 -0.52 -3.90
C LEU A 159 -15.84 -1.90 -4.50
N ASP A 160 -16.34 -2.20 -5.69
CA ASP A 160 -16.01 -3.45 -6.40
C ASP A 160 -14.54 -3.46 -6.82
N SER A 161 -14.02 -2.34 -7.30
CA SER A 161 -12.62 -2.20 -7.67
C SER A 161 -11.70 -2.31 -6.44
N ILE A 162 -12.10 -1.79 -5.27
CA ILE A 162 -11.35 -1.97 -4.00
C ILE A 162 -11.26 -3.44 -3.60
N LYS A 163 -12.34 -4.21 -3.84
CA LYS A 163 -12.43 -5.64 -3.48
C LYS A 163 -11.74 -6.57 -4.48
N LYS A 164 -11.28 -6.07 -5.62
CA LYS A 164 -10.57 -6.88 -6.61
C LYS A 164 -9.24 -7.39 -6.05
N PRO A 165 -8.78 -8.56 -6.52
CA PRO A 165 -7.50 -9.10 -6.07
C PRO A 165 -6.33 -8.14 -6.30
N ILE A 166 -5.41 -8.08 -5.34
CA ILE A 166 -4.18 -7.29 -5.45
C ILE A 166 -3.07 -8.20 -5.97
N LYS A 167 -2.39 -7.78 -7.03
CA LYS A 167 -1.19 -8.46 -7.52
C LYS A 167 0.00 -7.97 -6.70
N LEU A 168 0.73 -8.88 -6.07
CA LEU A 168 1.87 -8.59 -5.22
C LEU A 168 3.09 -9.32 -5.77
N ILE A 169 4.19 -8.60 -5.95
CA ILE A 169 5.49 -9.17 -6.33
C ILE A 169 6.42 -8.96 -5.14
N ILE A 170 7.01 -10.05 -4.66
CA ILE A 170 8.03 -10.05 -3.60
C ILE A 170 9.30 -10.63 -4.19
N LYS A 171 10.36 -9.84 -4.27
CA LYS A 171 11.68 -10.24 -4.77
C LYS A 171 12.74 -10.09 -3.71
N TRP A 172 13.70 -10.99 -3.68
CA TRP A 172 14.91 -10.91 -2.85
C TRP A 172 16.09 -11.50 -3.64
N ASP A 173 17.31 -11.39 -3.11
CA ASP A 173 18.53 -11.70 -3.88
C ASP A 173 18.56 -13.11 -4.52
N VAL A 174 17.85 -14.08 -3.95
CA VAL A 174 17.86 -15.50 -4.40
C VAL A 174 16.48 -16.06 -4.71
N GLY A 175 15.47 -15.22 -4.87
CA GLY A 175 14.13 -15.70 -5.17
C GLY A 175 13.09 -14.60 -5.38
N GLU A 176 11.94 -15.02 -5.87
CA GLU A 176 10.82 -14.17 -6.21
C GLU A 176 9.52 -14.96 -5.99
N GLU A 177 8.47 -14.28 -5.54
CA GLU A 177 7.11 -14.80 -5.48
C GLU A 177 6.12 -13.78 -6.01
N ASP A 178 5.30 -14.23 -6.96
CA ASP A 178 4.18 -13.49 -7.51
C ASP A 178 2.89 -14.02 -6.89
N LEU A 179 2.22 -13.15 -6.13
CA LEU A 179 1.08 -13.49 -5.31
C LEU A 179 -0.18 -12.75 -5.76
N LEU A 180 -1.29 -13.46 -5.83
CA LEU A 180 -2.63 -12.90 -6.01
C LEU A 180 -3.34 -12.87 -4.66
N LEU A 181 -3.41 -11.69 -4.05
CA LEU A 181 -4.06 -11.51 -2.75
C LEU A 181 -5.56 -11.34 -2.96
N GLN A 182 -6.37 -12.22 -2.37
CA GLN A 182 -7.83 -12.24 -2.57
C GLN A 182 -8.62 -12.08 -1.25
N ASN A 183 -7.96 -12.30 -0.12
CA ASN A 183 -8.61 -12.27 1.20
C ASN A 183 -8.15 -11.02 1.96
N PHE A 184 -9.07 -10.09 2.16
CA PHE A 184 -8.79 -8.78 2.76
C PHE A 184 -9.58 -8.60 4.05
N ASP A 185 -8.95 -8.00 5.06
CA ASP A 185 -9.65 -7.40 6.20
C ASP A 185 -10.09 -5.99 5.79
N ILE A 186 -11.34 -5.83 5.36
CA ILE A 186 -11.90 -4.55 4.93
C ILE A 186 -12.67 -3.90 6.08
N LYS A 187 -12.26 -2.69 6.44
CA LYS A 187 -12.89 -1.87 7.49
C LYS A 187 -13.45 -0.60 6.88
N MET A 188 -14.73 -0.36 7.11
CA MET A 188 -15.41 0.87 6.71
C MET A 188 -15.73 1.67 7.98
N TYR A 189 -15.45 2.97 7.95
CA TYR A 189 -15.65 3.92 9.05
C TYR A 189 -16.66 5.00 8.67
#